data_AF-A0A813LZR7-F1
#
_entry.id   AF-A0A813LZR7-F1
#
_cell.length_a   1.000
_cell.length_b   1.000
_cell.length_c   1.000
_cell.angle_alpha   90.00
_cell.angle_beta   90.00
_cell.angle_gamma   90.00
#
_symmetry.space_group_name_H-M   'P 1'
#
loop_
_entity.id
_entity.type
_entity.pdbx_description
1 polymer ?
#
loop_
_entity_poly.entity_id
_entity_poly.type
_entity_poly.pdbx_seq_one_letter_code
_entity_poly.pdbx_strand_id
1 'polypeptide(L)'
;MPPEKRWRPVVAPPSCGEATVDDWKAHPRLQKHLQRFLDNPDPGRVLSRYSAQAQNLDRAKLLRIAVHVGAWVALLPLKQAAASPSGEEENVSQPSPVQLLAGILRLRGRAKISDWLQGVFVVAVVVAVWLLLILLLL
;
A
#
# COMPACT_ATOMS: atom_id res chain seq x y z
N MET A 1 -14.75 -26.47 -17.25
CA MET A 1 -14.65 -25.46 -16.18
C MET A 1 -13.29 -25.60 -15.52
N PRO A 2 -12.41 -24.59 -15.54
CA PRO A 2 -11.15 -24.66 -14.80
C PRO A 2 -11.44 -24.69 -13.30
N PRO A 3 -10.66 -25.44 -12.49
CA PRO A 3 -10.89 -25.51 -11.05
C PRO A 3 -10.73 -24.12 -10.44
N GLU A 4 -11.78 -23.66 -9.77
CA GLU A 4 -11.73 -22.49 -8.91
C GLU A 4 -10.52 -22.63 -7.99
N LYS A 5 -9.56 -21.71 -8.12
CA LYS A 5 -8.43 -21.62 -7.20
C LYS A 5 -9.02 -21.44 -5.80
N ARG A 6 -9.14 -22.53 -5.04
CA ARG A 6 -9.48 -22.52 -3.61
C ARG A 6 -8.48 -21.59 -2.93
N TRP A 7 -8.97 -20.42 -2.56
CA TRP A 7 -8.23 -19.39 -1.87
C TRP A 7 -7.69 -19.99 -0.57
N ARG A 8 -6.36 -20.06 -0.43
CA ARG A 8 -5.74 -20.46 0.84
C ARG A 8 -6.20 -19.50 1.94
N PRO A 9 -6.34 -19.97 3.19
CA PRO A 9 -6.75 -19.11 4.30
C PRO A 9 -5.85 -17.88 4.33
N VAL A 10 -6.47 -16.74 4.07
CA VAL A 10 -5.85 -15.44 4.19
C VAL A 10 -5.48 -15.33 5.66
N VAL A 11 -4.19 -15.36 5.98
CA VAL A 11 -3.70 -15.13 7.35
C VAL A 11 -4.46 -13.92 7.89
N ALA A 12 -5.16 -14.09 9.00
CA ALA A 12 -5.96 -13.02 9.59
C ALA A 12 -5.03 -11.84 9.94
N PRO A 13 -5.52 -10.59 9.88
CA PRO A 13 -4.74 -9.50 10.44
C PRO A 13 -4.47 -9.81 11.93
N PRO A 14 -3.29 -9.47 12.46
CA PRO A 14 -3.08 -9.46 13.90
C PRO A 14 -4.22 -8.69 14.60
N SER A 15 -4.67 -9.19 15.75
CA SER A 15 -5.74 -8.56 16.53
C SER A 15 -5.41 -7.08 16.74
N CYS A 16 -6.26 -6.19 16.22
CA CYS A 16 -6.06 -4.75 16.29
C CYS A 16 -6.26 -4.29 17.75
N GLY A 17 -5.23 -4.43 18.58
CA GLY A 17 -5.26 -4.19 20.02
C GLY A 17 -4.13 -4.88 20.79
N GLU A 18 -3.64 -6.01 20.29
CA GLU A 18 -2.55 -6.79 20.93
C GLU A 18 -1.25 -6.77 20.11
N ALA A 19 -1.35 -6.52 18.80
CA ALA A 19 -0.22 -6.56 17.91
C ALA A 19 0.63 -5.27 17.99
N THR A 20 1.92 -5.45 18.22
CA THR A 20 2.93 -4.39 18.23
C THR A 20 3.28 -3.93 16.81
N VAL A 21 3.96 -2.78 16.70
CA VAL A 21 4.52 -2.31 15.41
C VAL A 21 5.43 -3.37 14.78
N ASP A 22 6.18 -4.10 15.60
CA ASP A 22 7.12 -5.13 15.14
C ASP A 22 6.39 -6.39 14.63
N ASP A 23 5.25 -6.76 15.22
CA ASP A 23 4.42 -7.86 14.72
C ASP A 23 3.89 -7.57 13.31
N TRP A 24 3.44 -6.34 13.08
CA TRP A 24 3.01 -5.91 11.75
C TRP A 24 4.18 -5.84 10.78
N LYS A 25 5.35 -5.33 11.20
CA LYS A 25 6.55 -5.34 10.36
C LYS A 25 6.95 -6.76 9.97
N ALA A 26 6.92 -7.71 10.89
CA ALA A 26 7.28 -9.10 10.65
C ALA A 26 6.18 -9.89 9.93
N HIS A 27 4.99 -9.32 9.73
CA HIS A 27 3.85 -10.07 9.24
C HIS A 27 4.12 -10.67 7.83
N PRO A 28 4.01 -12.01 7.64
CA PRO A 28 4.40 -12.69 6.39
C PRO A 28 3.72 -12.15 5.14
N ARG A 29 2.46 -11.72 5.27
CA ARG A 29 1.71 -11.10 4.18
C ARG A 29 2.32 -9.76 3.73
N LEU A 30 2.67 -8.88 4.66
CA LEU A 30 3.23 -7.57 4.33
C LEU A 30 4.64 -7.73 3.77
N GLN A 31 5.45 -8.58 4.38
CA GLN A 31 6.77 -8.98 3.88
C GLN A 31 6.70 -9.54 2.45
N LYS A 32 5.72 -10.42 2.17
CA LYS A 32 5.51 -10.94 0.81
C LYS A 32 5.15 -9.85 -0.20
N HIS A 33 4.35 -8.85 0.19
CA HIS A 33 4.01 -7.72 -0.69
C HIS A 33 5.23 -6.84 -0.95
N LEU A 34 6.05 -6.58 0.07
CA LEU A 34 7.30 -5.85 -0.07
C LEU A 34 8.29 -6.61 -0.97
N GLN A 35 8.55 -7.88 -0.69
CA GLN A 35 9.50 -8.70 -1.44
C GLN A 35 9.15 -8.72 -2.94
N ARG A 36 7.87 -8.93 -3.27
CA ARG A 36 7.39 -8.90 -4.66
C ARG A 36 7.55 -7.55 -5.36
N PHE A 37 7.56 -6.47 -4.61
CA PHE A 37 7.79 -5.13 -5.14
C PHE A 37 9.28 -4.90 -5.38
N LEU A 38 10.13 -5.29 -4.43
CA LEU A 38 11.59 -5.20 -4.53
C LEU A 38 12.18 -6.13 -5.61
N ASP A 39 11.62 -7.33 -5.77
CA ASP A 39 12.02 -8.29 -6.81
C ASP A 39 11.53 -7.88 -8.21
N ASN A 40 10.71 -6.83 -8.31
CA ASN A 40 10.22 -6.39 -9.61
C ASN A 40 11.36 -5.66 -10.36
N PRO A 41 11.64 -6.03 -11.61
CA PRO A 41 12.67 -5.34 -12.41
C PRO A 41 12.32 -3.87 -12.68
N ASP A 42 11.03 -3.51 -12.63
CA ASP A 42 10.56 -2.15 -12.80
C ASP A 42 9.44 -1.82 -11.77
N PRO A 43 9.84 -1.47 -10.53
CA PRO A 43 8.90 -1.07 -9.48
C PRO A 43 8.06 0.15 -9.88
N GLY A 44 8.63 1.04 -10.71
CA GLY A 44 7.98 2.22 -11.23
C GLY A 44 6.75 1.92 -12.07
N ARG A 45 6.86 0.97 -13.00
CA ARG A 45 5.73 0.49 -13.80
C ARG A 45 4.64 -0.16 -12.96
N VAL A 46 4.99 -0.81 -11.84
CA VAL A 46 4.00 -1.33 -10.89
C VAL A 46 3.19 -0.18 -10.27
N LEU A 47 3.87 0.90 -9.84
CA LEU A 47 3.23 2.08 -9.27
C LEU A 47 2.35 2.80 -10.29
N SER A 48 2.85 3.04 -11.50
CA SER A 48 2.08 3.65 -12.60
C SER A 48 0.84 2.83 -12.95
N ARG A 49 0.96 1.50 -13.02
CA ARG A 49 -0.18 0.61 -13.25
C ARG A 49 -1.22 0.72 -12.14
N TYR A 50 -0.80 0.75 -10.88
CA TYR A 50 -1.74 0.88 -9.76
C TYR A 50 -2.40 2.26 -9.73
N SER A 51 -1.67 3.32 -10.07
CA SER A 51 -2.21 4.68 -10.21
C SER A 51 -3.30 4.75 -11.28
N ALA A 52 -3.02 4.25 -12.49
CA ALA A 52 -3.96 4.23 -13.61
C ALA A 52 -5.19 3.37 -13.30
N GLN A 53 -5.01 2.22 -12.64
CA GLN A 53 -6.13 1.36 -12.25
C GLN A 53 -7.01 2.01 -11.19
N ALA A 54 -6.44 2.67 -10.17
CA ALA A 54 -7.18 3.20 -9.03
C ALA A 54 -8.38 4.08 -9.42
N GLN A 55 -8.27 4.85 -10.50
CA GLN A 55 -9.35 5.76 -10.94
C GLN A 55 -10.65 5.04 -11.34
N ASN A 56 -10.57 3.78 -11.78
CA ASN A 56 -11.71 3.03 -12.33
C ASN A 56 -12.10 1.81 -11.48
N LEU A 57 -11.56 1.69 -10.27
CA LEU A 57 -11.78 0.53 -9.42
C LEU A 57 -12.91 0.75 -8.42
N ASP A 58 -13.66 -0.33 -8.18
CA ASP A 58 -14.59 -0.39 -7.07
C ASP A 58 -13.87 -0.27 -5.71
N ARG A 59 -14.63 0.11 -4.68
CA ARG A 59 -14.12 0.36 -3.33
C ARG A 59 -13.38 -0.84 -2.73
N ALA A 60 -13.81 -2.07 -3.01
CA ALA A 60 -13.18 -3.27 -2.48
C ALA A 60 -11.80 -3.50 -3.09
N LYS A 61 -11.65 -3.26 -4.40
CA LYS A 61 -10.36 -3.33 -5.11
C LYS A 61 -9.44 -2.18 -4.68
N LEU A 62 -9.97 -0.97 -4.50
CA LEU A 62 -9.20 0.16 -3.96
C LEU A 62 -8.59 -0.17 -2.58
N LEU A 63 -9.37 -0.76 -1.68
CA LEU A 63 -8.88 -1.19 -0.37
C LEU A 63 -7.77 -2.25 -0.47
N ARG A 64 -7.86 -3.18 -1.44
CA ARG A 64 -6.81 -4.18 -1.66
C ARG A 64 -5.51 -3.53 -2.13
N ILE A 65 -5.59 -2.59 -3.08
CA ILE A 65 -4.42 -1.85 -3.55
C ILE A 65 -3.85 -1.01 -2.40
N ALA A 66 -4.69 -0.35 -1.60
CA ALA A 66 -4.25 0.42 -0.44
C ALA A 66 -3.44 -0.44 0.55
N VAL A 67 -3.83 -1.69 0.79
CA VAL A 67 -3.07 -2.61 1.64
C VAL A 67 -1.73 -2.99 0.99
N HIS A 68 -1.68 -3.23 -0.32
CA HIS A 68 -0.41 -3.53 -1.00
C HIS A 68 0.55 -2.35 -0.93
N VAL A 69 0.08 -1.16 -1.33
CA VAL A 69 0.89 0.06 -1.35
C VAL A 69 1.25 0.49 0.07
N GLY A 70 0.31 0.36 1.00
CA GLY A 70 0.54 0.61 2.41
C GLY A 70 1.59 -0.32 3.01
N ALA A 71 1.65 -1.61 2.61
CA ALA A 71 2.72 -2.50 3.01
C ALA A 71 4.10 -1.98 2.56
N TRP A 72 4.20 -1.42 1.35
CA TRP A 72 5.45 -0.83 0.86
C TRP A 72 5.81 0.41 1.66
N VAL A 73 4.86 1.32 1.87
CA VAL A 73 5.05 2.55 2.66
C VAL A 73 5.46 2.25 4.11
N ALA A 74 4.87 1.21 4.70
CA ALA A 74 5.14 0.81 6.08
C ALA A 74 6.53 0.15 6.26
N LEU A 75 7.02 -0.57 5.26
CA LEU A 75 8.20 -1.41 5.39
C LEU A 75 9.44 -0.90 4.66
N LEU A 76 9.30 -0.05 3.65
CA LEU A 76 10.44 0.57 2.96
C LEU A 76 11.12 1.62 3.85
N PRO A 77 12.44 1.82 3.70
CA PRO A 77 13.10 3.01 4.24
C PRO A 77 12.39 4.28 3.75
N LEU A 78 12.19 5.26 4.65
CA LEU A 78 11.42 6.47 4.35
C LEU A 78 11.85 7.17 3.05
N LYS A 79 13.17 7.27 2.81
CA LYS A 79 13.73 7.85 1.59
C LYS A 79 13.25 7.13 0.32
N GLN A 80 13.17 5.80 0.35
CA GLN A 80 12.71 4.99 -0.78
C GLN A 80 11.19 5.04 -0.94
N ALA A 81 10.44 5.06 0.18
CA ALA A 81 8.98 5.17 0.13
C ALA A 81 8.51 6.54 -0.42
N ALA A 82 9.26 7.61 -0.13
CA ALA A 82 8.95 8.97 -0.57
C ALA A 82 9.49 9.30 -1.97
N ALA A 83 10.57 8.65 -2.40
CA ALA A 83 11.15 8.87 -3.72
C ALA A 83 10.31 8.22 -4.82
N SER A 84 10.16 8.95 -5.93
CA SER A 84 9.72 8.34 -7.18
C SER A 84 10.83 7.44 -7.72
N PRO A 85 10.55 6.17 -8.04
CA PRO A 85 11.55 5.31 -8.65
C PRO A 85 12.04 5.90 -9.97
N SER A 86 13.34 5.76 -10.23
CA SER A 86 13.98 6.14 -11.48
C SER A 86 13.67 5.07 -12.51
N GLY A 87 12.80 5.37 -13.47
CA GLY A 87 12.51 4.50 -14.62
C GLY A 87 13.13 5.06 -15.90
N GLU A 88 13.47 4.18 -16.85
CA GLU A 88 14.06 4.54 -18.15
C GLU A 88 13.11 5.32 -19.08
N GLU A 89 11.81 5.37 -18.77
CA GLU A 89 10.86 6.23 -19.51
C GLU A 89 10.99 7.69 -19.05
N GLU A 90 11.97 8.39 -19.62
CA GLU A 90 12.37 9.78 -19.36
C GLU A 90 11.25 10.84 -19.41
N ASN A 91 10.02 10.49 -19.82
CA ASN A 91 8.92 11.44 -19.99
C ASN A 91 7.68 11.18 -19.10
N VAL A 92 7.66 10.14 -18.27
CA VAL A 92 6.51 9.88 -17.37
C VAL A 92 6.98 9.95 -15.92
N SER A 93 6.64 11.05 -15.24
CA SER A 93 6.88 11.18 -13.80
C SER A 93 6.09 10.09 -13.05
N GLN A 94 6.80 9.10 -12.52
CA GLN A 94 6.19 7.97 -11.81
C GLN A 94 5.86 8.38 -10.37
N PRO A 95 4.70 7.99 -9.82
CA PRO A 95 4.36 8.33 -8.44
C PRO A 95 5.23 7.52 -7.47
N SER A 96 5.60 8.12 -6.33
CA SER A 96 6.17 7.35 -5.22
C SER A 96 5.10 6.49 -4.52
N PRO A 97 5.50 5.43 -3.78
CA PRO A 97 4.56 4.65 -2.97
C PRO A 97 3.69 5.51 -2.04
N VAL A 98 4.26 6.54 -1.41
CA VAL A 98 3.53 7.47 -0.54
C VAL A 98 2.50 8.28 -1.33
N GLN A 99 2.88 8.83 -2.49
CA GLN A 99 1.96 9.60 -3.35
C GLN A 99 0.80 8.74 -3.85
N LEU A 100 1.09 7.51 -4.28
CA LEU A 100 0.08 6.56 -4.74
C LEU A 100 -0.90 6.20 -3.62
N LEU A 101 -0.40 5.91 -2.41
CA LEU A 101 -1.25 5.61 -1.26
C LEU A 101 -2.17 6.79 -0.94
N ALA A 102 -1.63 8.01 -0.91
CA ALA A 102 -2.42 9.22 -0.68
C ALA A 102 -3.54 9.37 -1.74
N GLY A 103 -3.21 9.16 -3.03
CA GLY A 103 -4.18 9.20 -4.11
C GLY A 103 -5.30 8.16 -3.96
N ILE A 104 -4.95 6.92 -3.64
CA ILE A 104 -5.93 5.85 -3.40
C ILE A 104 -6.84 6.17 -2.22
N LEU A 105 -6.28 6.70 -1.12
CA LEU A 105 -7.06 7.06 0.07
C LEU A 105 -8.01 8.22 -0.21
N ARG A 106 -7.60 9.19 -1.04
CA ARG A 106 -8.47 10.29 -1.51
C ARG A 106 -9.63 9.75 -2.34
N LEU A 107 -9.36 8.91 -3.34
CA LEU A 107 -10.40 8.30 -4.20
C LEU A 107 -11.41 7.47 -3.39
N ARG A 108 -10.94 6.84 -2.31
CA ARG A 108 -11.78 6.04 -1.42
C ARG A 108 -12.74 6.89 -0.57
N GLY A 109 -12.38 8.12 -0.20
CA GLY A 109 -13.15 8.97 0.70
C GLY A 109 -13.27 8.44 2.15
N ARG A 110 -14.30 8.91 2.88
CA ARG A 110 -14.52 8.69 4.34
C ARG A 110 -15.09 7.31 4.72
N ALA A 111 -14.60 6.26 4.08
CA ALA A 111 -15.01 4.89 4.32
C ALA A 111 -14.44 4.30 5.63
N LYS A 112 -15.10 3.28 6.21
CA LYS A 112 -14.55 2.46 7.32
C LYS A 112 -13.26 1.76 6.89
N ILE A 113 -12.16 2.04 7.60
CA ILE A 113 -10.82 1.48 7.36
C ILE A 113 -10.87 -0.01 7.70
N SER A 114 -10.27 -0.86 6.87
CA SER A 114 -10.17 -2.29 7.17
C SER A 114 -9.07 -2.53 8.22
N ASP A 115 -9.20 -3.58 9.02
CA ASP A 115 -8.23 -3.92 10.08
C ASP A 115 -6.80 -4.04 9.52
N TRP A 116 -6.66 -4.56 8.30
CA TRP A 116 -5.39 -4.57 7.56
C TRP A 116 -4.80 -3.18 7.32
N LEU A 117 -5.62 -2.24 6.87
CA LEU A 117 -5.18 -0.90 6.55
C LEU A 117 -4.91 -0.11 7.85
N GLN A 118 -5.68 -0.38 8.91
CA GLN A 118 -5.45 0.16 10.24
C GLN A 118 -4.10 -0.29 10.80
N GLY A 119 -3.79 -1.59 10.76
CA GLY A 119 -2.49 -2.11 11.19
C GLY A 119 -1.32 -1.58 10.36
N VAL A 120 -1.49 -1.49 9.04
CA VAL A 120 -0.50 -0.87 8.16
C VAL A 120 -0.27 0.61 8.51
N PHE A 121 -1.31 1.36 8.88
CA PHE A 121 -1.14 2.75 9.32
C PHE A 121 -0.41 2.87 10.66
N VAL A 122 -0.60 1.92 11.58
CA VAL A 122 0.16 1.87 12.85
C VAL A 122 1.66 1.71 12.60
N VAL A 123 2.06 0.96 11.56
CA VAL A 123 3.48 0.87 11.18
C VAL A 123 3.94 2.10 10.41
N ALA A 124 3.08 2.64 9.54
CA ALA A 124 3.38 3.81 8.73
C ALA A 124 3.33 5.14 9.50
N VAL A 125 3.26 5.16 10.84
CA VAL A 125 3.01 6.36 11.69
C VAL A 125 3.91 7.56 11.35
N VAL A 126 5.17 7.36 10.95
CA VAL A 126 6.06 8.46 10.52
C VAL A 126 5.57 9.13 9.22
N VAL A 127 4.94 8.37 8.33
CA VAL A 127 4.28 8.86 7.10
C VAL A 127 2.84 9.29 7.41
N ALA A 128 2.19 8.69 8.41
CA ALA A 128 0.81 8.99 8.78
C ALA A 128 0.64 10.41 9.32
N VAL A 129 1.61 10.98 10.05
CA VAL A 129 1.57 12.40 10.46
C VAL A 129 1.56 13.32 9.23
N TRP A 130 2.36 13.00 8.21
CA TRP A 130 2.38 13.72 6.93
C TRP A 130 1.08 13.52 6.13
N LEU A 131 0.55 12.30 6.09
CA LEU A 131 -0.72 12.00 5.42
C LEU A 131 -1.92 12.64 6.15
N LEU A 132 -1.91 12.71 7.48
CA LEU A 132 -2.92 13.41 8.29
C LEU A 132 -2.86 14.92 8.03
N LEU A 133 -1.68 15.52 7.97
CA LEU A 133 -1.53 16.92 7.57
C LEU A 133 -2.05 17.16 6.15
N ILE A 134 -1.73 16.27 5.20
CA ILE A 134 -2.25 16.35 3.82
C ILE A 134 -3.77 16.16 3.75
N LEU A 135 -4.36 15.36 4.63
CA LEU A 135 -5.82 15.12 4.72
C LEU A 135 -6.56 16.21 5.52
N LEU A 136 -5.86 16.99 6.35
CA LEU A 136 -6.41 18.10 7.15
C LEU A 136 -6.27 19.48 6.47
N LEU A 137 -5.32 19.62 5.54
CA LEU A 137 -5.05 20.85 4.77
C LEU A 137 -5.82 20.93 3.44
N LEU A 138 -6.71 19.97 3.14
CA LEU A 138 -7.56 19.88 1.94
C LEU A 138 -9.00 19.53 2.33
#